data_AF-A0A835VBZ4-F1
#
_entry.id   AF-A0A835VBZ4-F1
#
_cell.length_a   1.000
_cell.length_b   1.000
_cell.length_c   1.000
_cell.angle_alpha   90.00
_cell.angle_beta   90.00
_cell.angle_gamma   90.00
#
_symmetry.space_group_name_H-M   'P 1'
#
loop_
_entity.id
_entity.type
_entity.pdbx_description
1 polymer ?
#
loop_
_entity_poly.entity_id
_entity_poly.type
_entity_poly.pdbx_seq_one_letter_code
_entity_poly.pdbx_strand_id
1 'polypeptide(L)'
;MRAMELASTENTDDIEQAFERFLIDRHLPSLRSILISDDLTQHYPILIDFAELVDYDPTVAYGLFSQPSKLLYLFDKVARRSQNTVARTVGIDGYWKVKQFVHVRINVTGSPLEFPETFPSIGRLRVKHRGILLTVKGTVIRTGAIKMIERERVYECRKCRQRFEVWPELESGNAIKLPLFCPLRGSKTCDGTSFQFVPDSIVCHDYQEIKIQECMQVLEVGSIPRSIPIILMDDLVDVVKAGDDVIVTGVLSAKWSSDLKDVRCDLDPMIIANHVRRTNELRSEIEIPDDAIKSLRSSGRNVILQGICPQVFGLFTVKLAVALTLIGGVQHVDASGTKDENVTSVVKKYILVKVRRRLSREYIDPKDTCE
;
A
#
# COMPACT_ATOMS: atom_id res chain seq x y z
N MET A 1 -17.28 20.34 -24.43
CA MET A 1 -17.25 20.80 -23.02
C MET A 1 -18.63 20.94 -22.35
N ARG A 2 -19.76 21.12 -23.06
CA ARG A 2 -21.13 21.15 -22.45
C ARG A 2 -21.95 19.86 -22.53
N ALA A 3 -21.41 18.79 -23.14
CA ALA A 3 -22.11 17.51 -23.31
C ALA A 3 -21.66 16.41 -22.32
N MET A 4 -20.62 16.64 -21.48
CA MET A 4 -20.09 15.64 -20.54
C MET A 4 -20.66 15.72 -19.12
N GLU A 5 -21.40 16.79 -18.77
CA GLU A 5 -21.93 16.94 -17.40
C GLU A 5 -23.30 16.29 -17.19
N LEU A 6 -24.08 16.09 -18.26
CA LEU A 6 -25.42 15.48 -18.18
C LEU A 6 -25.42 13.94 -18.24
N ALA A 7 -24.31 13.30 -18.64
CA ALA A 7 -24.17 11.83 -18.68
C ALA A 7 -23.62 11.22 -17.38
N SER A 8 -23.44 12.03 -16.32
CA SER A 8 -22.61 11.67 -15.16
C SER A 8 -23.36 11.03 -13.99
N THR A 9 -24.70 11.00 -14.01
CA THR A 9 -25.53 10.44 -12.92
C THR A 9 -26.26 9.16 -13.32
N GLU A 10 -26.69 9.00 -14.58
CA GLU A 10 -27.34 7.76 -15.03
C GLU A 10 -26.33 6.61 -15.13
N ASN A 11 -25.09 6.91 -15.55
CA ASN A 11 -24.05 5.89 -15.70
C ASN A 11 -23.43 5.45 -14.36
N THR A 12 -23.59 6.23 -13.28
CA THR A 12 -23.01 5.87 -11.96
C THR A 12 -23.80 4.79 -11.26
N ASP A 13 -25.13 4.80 -11.38
CA ASP A 13 -25.98 3.79 -10.73
C ASP A 13 -25.78 2.40 -11.35
N ASP A 14 -25.56 2.36 -12.67
CA ASP A 14 -25.22 1.12 -13.39
C ASP A 14 -23.87 0.56 -12.94
N ILE A 15 -22.85 1.41 -12.78
CA ILE A 15 -21.53 1.02 -12.25
C ILE A 15 -21.66 0.52 -10.80
N GLU A 16 -22.44 1.21 -9.95
CA GLU A 16 -22.67 0.78 -8.57
C GLU A 16 -23.32 -0.62 -8.52
N GLN A 17 -24.32 -0.88 -9.36
CA GLN A 17 -25.01 -2.17 -9.40
C GLN A 17 -24.12 -3.29 -9.97
N ALA A 18 -23.36 -3.01 -11.03
CA ALA A 18 -22.42 -3.96 -11.61
C ALA A 18 -21.35 -4.37 -10.58
N PHE A 19 -20.80 -3.40 -9.85
CA PHE A 19 -19.80 -3.65 -8.83
C PHE A 19 -20.37 -4.36 -7.59
N GLU A 20 -21.61 -4.09 -7.20
CA GLU A 20 -22.27 -4.84 -6.12
C GLU A 20 -22.41 -6.33 -6.47
N ARG A 21 -22.83 -6.64 -7.71
CA ARG A 21 -22.90 -8.03 -8.20
C ARG A 21 -21.53 -8.70 -8.16
N PHE A 22 -20.49 -8.00 -8.63
CA PHE A 22 -19.11 -8.49 -8.56
C PHE A 22 -18.67 -8.85 -7.15
N LEU A 23 -18.92 -7.98 -6.16
CA LEU A 23 -18.55 -8.23 -4.77
C LEU A 23 -19.29 -9.43 -4.17
N ILE A 24 -20.58 -9.58 -4.48
CA ILE A 24 -21.39 -10.69 -3.99
C ILE A 24 -20.98 -12.02 -4.65
N ASP A 25 -20.63 -12.01 -5.93
CA ASP A 25 -20.31 -13.23 -6.67
C ASP A 25 -18.89 -13.73 -6.37
N ARG A 26 -17.90 -12.82 -6.29
CA ARG A 26 -16.47 -13.18 -6.18
C ARG A 26 -15.88 -13.00 -4.78
N HIS A 27 -16.35 -12.00 -4.03
CA HIS A 27 -15.79 -11.64 -2.73
C HIS A 27 -16.74 -11.89 -1.55
N LEU A 28 -17.72 -12.78 -1.71
CA LEU A 28 -18.62 -13.20 -0.63
C LEU A 28 -17.89 -13.68 0.64
N PRO A 29 -16.79 -14.48 0.55
CA PRO A 29 -16.07 -14.92 1.75
C PRO A 29 -15.50 -13.75 2.54
N SER A 30 -14.96 -12.74 1.86
CA SER A 30 -14.43 -11.52 2.48
C SER A 30 -15.53 -10.69 3.12
N LEU A 31 -16.68 -10.55 2.46
CA LEU A 31 -17.83 -9.85 3.06
C LEU A 31 -18.33 -10.57 4.33
N ARG A 32 -18.37 -11.91 4.31
CA ARG A 32 -18.76 -12.71 5.47
C ARG A 32 -17.77 -12.58 6.61
N SER A 33 -16.46 -12.66 6.35
CA SER A 33 -15.45 -12.52 7.41
C SER A 33 -15.56 -11.15 8.09
N ILE A 34 -15.77 -10.08 7.33
CA ILE A 34 -15.96 -8.73 7.89
C ILE A 34 -17.23 -8.62 8.75
N LEU A 35 -18.32 -9.26 8.32
CA LEU A 35 -19.58 -9.28 9.08
C LEU A 35 -19.48 -10.05 10.41
N ILE A 36 -18.63 -11.08 10.46
CA ILE A 36 -18.41 -11.93 11.64
C ILE A 36 -17.48 -11.25 12.66
N SER A 37 -16.54 -10.42 12.21
CA SER A 37 -15.60 -9.74 13.11
C SER A 37 -16.33 -8.93 14.18
N ASP A 38 -15.81 -8.92 15.41
CA ASP A 38 -16.47 -8.26 16.54
C ASP A 38 -16.33 -6.73 16.52
N ASP A 39 -15.16 -6.23 16.09
CA ASP A 39 -14.82 -4.81 16.17
C ASP A 39 -15.64 -4.00 15.15
N LEU A 40 -16.35 -2.97 15.61
CA LEU A 40 -17.16 -2.07 14.78
C LEU A 40 -16.40 -0.82 14.34
N THR A 41 -15.31 -0.50 15.05
CA THR A 41 -14.50 0.72 14.87
C THR A 41 -13.30 0.48 13.97
N GLN A 42 -12.90 -0.78 13.80
CA GLN A 42 -11.81 -1.15 12.91
C GLN A 42 -12.14 -0.90 11.43
N HIS A 43 -11.13 -0.48 10.68
CA HIS A 43 -11.17 -0.36 9.23
C HIS A 43 -10.86 -1.71 8.57
N TYR A 44 -11.79 -2.20 7.74
CA TYR A 44 -11.67 -3.51 7.09
C TYR A 44 -11.35 -3.37 5.59
N PRO A 45 -10.23 -3.92 5.11
CA PRO A 45 -9.92 -3.94 3.69
C PRO A 45 -10.61 -5.09 2.95
N ILE A 46 -11.12 -4.82 1.75
CA ILE A 46 -11.49 -5.84 0.76
C ILE A 46 -10.48 -5.77 -0.38
N LEU A 47 -9.62 -6.78 -0.47
CA LEU A 47 -8.62 -6.89 -1.52
C LEU A 47 -9.25 -7.42 -2.80
N ILE A 48 -9.11 -6.65 -3.88
CA ILE A 48 -9.60 -6.97 -5.22
C ILE A 48 -8.43 -6.92 -6.18
N ASP A 49 -8.25 -7.99 -6.95
CA ASP A 49 -7.28 -7.98 -8.05
C ASP A 49 -7.87 -7.22 -9.24
N PHE A 50 -7.10 -6.28 -9.79
CA PHE A 50 -7.51 -5.53 -10.95
C PHE A 50 -7.72 -6.44 -12.17
N ALA A 51 -6.92 -7.51 -12.32
CA ALA A 51 -7.10 -8.46 -13.43
C ALA A 51 -8.46 -9.17 -13.35
N GLU A 52 -8.87 -9.59 -12.13
CA GLU A 52 -10.18 -10.21 -11.90
C GLU A 52 -11.34 -9.24 -12.20
N LEU A 53 -11.19 -7.96 -11.86
CA LEU A 53 -12.19 -6.95 -12.17
C LEU A 53 -12.32 -6.71 -13.68
N VAL A 54 -11.20 -6.69 -14.42
CA VAL A 54 -11.19 -6.56 -15.88
C VAL A 54 -11.89 -7.74 -16.55
N ASP A 55 -11.64 -8.96 -16.06
CA ASP A 55 -12.26 -10.18 -16.59
C ASP A 55 -13.77 -10.23 -16.35
N TYR A 56 -14.24 -9.68 -15.22
CA TYR A 56 -15.67 -9.66 -14.89
C TYR A 56 -16.42 -8.51 -15.57
N ASP A 57 -15.93 -7.27 -15.43
CA ASP A 57 -16.52 -6.10 -16.08
C ASP A 57 -15.42 -5.10 -16.51
N PRO A 58 -15.04 -5.10 -17.81
CA PRO A 58 -14.00 -4.20 -18.31
C PRO A 58 -14.41 -2.73 -18.28
N THR A 59 -15.71 -2.43 -18.29
CA THR A 59 -16.22 -1.04 -18.25
C THR A 59 -15.97 -0.42 -16.89
N VAL A 60 -16.28 -1.16 -15.83
CA VAL A 60 -16.01 -0.74 -14.44
C VAL A 60 -14.51 -0.62 -14.21
N ALA A 61 -13.71 -1.58 -14.69
CA ALA A 61 -12.26 -1.54 -14.56
C ALA A 61 -11.62 -0.33 -15.28
N TYR A 62 -12.03 -0.04 -16.51
CA TYR A 62 -11.54 1.13 -17.27
C TYR A 62 -11.97 2.45 -16.63
N GLY A 63 -13.20 2.51 -16.10
CA GLY A 63 -13.67 3.65 -15.33
C GLY A 63 -12.83 3.89 -14.08
N LEU A 64 -12.47 2.81 -13.37
CA LEU A 64 -11.65 2.88 -12.16
C LEU A 64 -10.23 3.38 -12.48
N PHE A 65 -9.66 2.90 -13.58
CA PHE A 65 -8.36 3.35 -14.04
C PHE A 65 -8.35 4.85 -14.38
N SER A 66 -9.41 5.33 -15.05
CA SER A 66 -9.51 6.71 -15.56
C SER A 66 -9.92 7.73 -14.50
N GLN A 67 -10.73 7.33 -13.51
CA GLN A 67 -11.21 8.22 -12.44
C GLN A 67 -11.25 7.52 -11.06
N PRO A 68 -10.10 7.08 -10.53
CA PRO A 68 -10.02 6.32 -9.29
C PRO A 68 -10.53 7.08 -8.06
N SER A 69 -10.24 8.39 -7.93
CA SER A 69 -10.63 9.14 -6.73
C SER A 69 -12.14 9.18 -6.52
N LYS A 70 -12.93 9.21 -7.60
CA LYS A 70 -14.40 9.18 -7.52
C LYS A 70 -14.90 7.75 -7.35
N LEU A 71 -14.37 6.80 -8.13
CA LEU A 71 -14.87 5.42 -8.12
C LEU A 71 -14.50 4.65 -6.86
N LEU A 72 -13.29 4.82 -6.30
CA LEU A 72 -12.90 4.16 -5.04
C LEU A 72 -13.84 4.57 -3.90
N TYR A 73 -14.21 5.84 -3.82
CA TYR A 73 -15.22 6.30 -2.85
C TYR A 73 -16.58 5.64 -3.07
N LEU A 74 -17.04 5.51 -4.33
CA LEU A 74 -18.27 4.81 -4.64
C LEU A 74 -18.18 3.32 -4.29
N PHE A 75 -17.03 2.69 -4.52
CA PHE A 75 -16.78 1.29 -4.20
C PHE A 75 -16.83 1.02 -2.71
N ASP A 76 -16.30 1.91 -1.86
CA ASP A 76 -16.43 1.81 -0.40
C ASP A 76 -17.91 1.86 0.02
N LYS A 77 -18.70 2.76 -0.58
CA LYS A 77 -20.15 2.86 -0.34
C LYS A 77 -20.89 1.60 -0.80
N VAL A 78 -20.54 1.07 -1.97
CA VAL A 78 -21.12 -0.17 -2.51
C VAL A 78 -20.72 -1.38 -1.67
N ALA A 79 -19.50 -1.44 -1.14
CA ALA A 79 -19.09 -2.50 -0.23
C ALA A 79 -19.94 -2.51 1.06
N ARG A 80 -20.19 -1.33 1.65
CA ARG A 80 -21.12 -1.18 2.79
C ARG A 80 -22.55 -1.59 2.42
N ARG A 81 -23.02 -1.24 1.22
CA ARG A 81 -24.35 -1.67 0.72
C ARG A 81 -24.42 -3.18 0.54
N SER A 82 -23.40 -3.79 -0.03
CA SER A 82 -23.28 -5.23 -0.28
C SER A 82 -23.34 -6.02 1.03
N GLN A 83 -22.72 -5.53 2.10
CA GLN A 83 -22.85 -6.12 3.44
C GLN A 83 -24.30 -6.18 3.92
N ASN A 84 -25.07 -5.10 3.73
CA ASN A 84 -26.49 -5.08 4.08
C ASN A 84 -27.31 -6.08 3.25
N THR A 85 -26.99 -6.21 1.96
CA THR A 85 -27.61 -7.19 1.08
C THR A 85 -27.31 -8.62 1.57
N VAL A 86 -26.05 -8.94 1.85
CA VAL A 86 -25.62 -10.27 2.34
C VAL A 86 -26.23 -10.59 3.72
N ALA A 87 -26.29 -9.61 4.62
CA ALA A 87 -26.88 -9.78 5.94
C ALA A 87 -28.39 -10.07 5.90
N ARG A 88 -29.10 -9.57 4.88
CA ARG A 88 -30.54 -9.87 4.67
C ARG A 88 -30.78 -11.26 4.11
N THR A 89 -29.91 -11.73 3.21
CA THR A 89 -30.13 -12.98 2.47
C THR A 89 -29.88 -14.24 3.31
N VAL A 90 -28.91 -14.21 4.23
CA VAL A 90 -28.47 -15.43 4.96
C VAL A 90 -29.25 -15.68 6.26
N GLY A 91 -30.15 -14.77 6.65
CA GLY A 91 -30.90 -14.89 7.90
C GLY A 91 -30.05 -14.44 9.08
N ILE A 92 -30.68 -13.70 9.98
CA ILE A 92 -30.03 -13.07 11.13
C ILE A 92 -29.79 -14.15 12.19
N ASP A 93 -28.74 -14.95 12.01
CA ASP A 93 -28.05 -15.50 13.18
C ASP A 93 -27.33 -14.31 13.82
N GLY A 94 -27.65 -14.01 15.09
CA GLY A 94 -27.35 -12.75 15.80
C GLY A 94 -25.87 -12.35 15.95
N TYR A 95 -24.97 -12.95 15.17
CA TYR A 95 -23.54 -12.70 15.13
C TYR A 95 -23.11 -11.70 14.06
N TRP A 96 -23.96 -11.36 13.08
CA TRP A 96 -23.52 -10.54 11.94
C TRP A 96 -23.80 -9.06 12.18
N LYS A 97 -22.74 -8.24 12.19
CA LYS A 97 -22.84 -6.79 12.41
C LYS A 97 -22.27 -6.05 11.20
N VAL A 98 -23.09 -5.20 10.58
CA VAL A 98 -22.67 -4.35 9.45
C VAL A 98 -21.61 -3.36 9.92
N LYS A 99 -20.51 -3.24 9.17
CA LYS A 99 -19.37 -2.40 9.52
C LYS A 99 -19.43 -1.09 8.75
N GLN A 100 -19.12 0.01 9.44
CA GLN A 100 -19.13 1.34 8.81
C GLN A 100 -17.87 1.60 8.00
N PHE A 101 -16.72 1.10 8.46
CA PHE A 101 -15.42 1.37 7.87
C PHE A 101 -14.94 0.18 7.04
N VAL A 102 -15.32 0.18 5.76
CA VAL A 102 -14.93 -0.83 4.79
C VAL A 102 -14.28 -0.11 3.61
N HIS A 103 -13.10 -0.58 3.23
CA HIS A 103 -12.27 0.04 2.21
C HIS A 103 -11.93 -0.95 1.10
N VAL A 104 -12.18 -0.57 -0.14
CA VAL A 104 -11.84 -1.39 -1.30
C VAL A 104 -10.39 -1.13 -1.70
N ARG A 105 -9.56 -2.17 -1.64
CA ARG A 105 -8.13 -2.13 -1.88
C ARG A 105 -7.82 -2.83 -3.20
N ILE A 106 -7.34 -2.08 -4.19
CA ILE A 106 -7.07 -2.59 -5.54
C ILE A 106 -5.62 -3.01 -5.64
N ASN A 107 -5.40 -4.29 -5.87
CA ASN A 107 -4.11 -4.86 -6.15
C ASN A 107 -3.93 -4.95 -7.67
N VAL A 108 -2.93 -4.27 -8.21
CA VAL A 108 -2.60 -4.37 -9.65
C VAL A 108 -1.42 -5.32 -9.81
N THR A 109 -1.71 -6.61 -10.03
CA THR A 109 -0.69 -7.61 -10.33
C THR A 109 -0.41 -7.66 -11.82
N GLY A 110 0.34 -6.67 -12.31
CA GLY A 110 0.80 -6.61 -13.70
C GLY A 110 2.31 -6.44 -13.78
N SER A 111 2.91 -6.93 -14.86
CA SER A 111 4.29 -6.57 -15.20
C SER A 111 4.31 -5.16 -15.79
N PRO A 112 5.32 -4.31 -15.48
CA PRO A 112 5.53 -3.04 -16.17
C PRO A 112 5.62 -3.15 -17.70
N LEU A 113 5.83 -4.36 -18.23
CA LEU A 113 5.90 -4.67 -19.65
C LEU A 113 4.53 -4.67 -20.34
N GLU A 114 3.45 -4.97 -19.61
CA GLU A 114 2.10 -5.06 -20.18
C GLU A 114 1.45 -3.68 -20.28
N PHE A 115 1.70 -2.82 -19.29
CA PHE A 115 1.12 -1.48 -19.23
C PHE A 115 2.12 -0.44 -18.66
N PRO A 116 3.10 0.01 -19.46
CA PRO A 116 4.19 0.87 -18.98
C PRO A 116 3.71 2.24 -18.45
N GLU A 117 2.55 2.73 -18.91
CA GLU A 117 1.97 3.99 -18.43
C GLU A 117 1.45 3.88 -16.98
N THR A 118 1.13 2.66 -16.54
CA THR A 118 0.56 2.38 -15.21
C THR A 118 1.62 2.03 -14.17
N PHE A 119 2.84 1.71 -14.62
CA PHE A 119 4.01 1.42 -13.78
C PHE A 119 5.18 2.38 -14.02
N PRO A 120 4.98 3.71 -13.93
CA PRO A 120 6.08 4.66 -14.09
C PRO A 120 7.09 4.51 -12.95
N SER A 121 8.38 4.69 -13.27
CA SER A 121 9.38 4.92 -12.23
C SER A 121 9.10 6.28 -11.55
N ILE A 122 9.50 6.43 -10.29
CA ILE A 122 9.23 7.65 -9.50
C ILE A 122 9.82 8.89 -10.20
N GLY A 123 11.02 8.78 -10.80
CA GLY A 123 11.66 9.84 -11.55
C GLY A 123 10.98 10.20 -12.88
N ARG A 124 10.11 9.31 -13.40
CA ARG A 124 9.33 9.51 -14.63
C ARG A 124 7.90 9.98 -14.37
N LEU A 125 7.48 10.14 -13.12
CA LEU A 125 6.19 10.74 -12.79
C LEU A 125 6.11 12.17 -13.33
N ARG A 126 5.00 12.47 -14.01
CA ARG A 126 4.70 13.72 -14.73
C ARG A 126 3.19 13.98 -14.64
N VAL A 127 2.78 15.20 -14.97
CA VAL A 127 1.37 15.67 -14.93
C VAL A 127 0.41 14.74 -15.67
N LYS A 128 0.85 14.08 -16.75
CA LYS A 128 0.02 13.11 -17.49
C LYS A 128 -0.49 11.93 -16.66
N HIS A 129 0.15 11.62 -15.53
CA HIS A 129 -0.25 10.53 -14.63
C HIS A 129 -1.14 11.03 -13.48
N ARG A 130 -1.47 12.32 -13.42
CA ARG A 130 -2.34 12.87 -12.38
C ARG A 130 -3.77 12.37 -12.59
N GLY A 131 -4.41 11.94 -11.51
CA GLY A 131 -5.82 11.56 -11.53
C GLY A 131 -6.13 10.22 -12.20
N ILE A 132 -5.11 9.42 -12.56
CA ILE A 132 -5.26 8.03 -12.99
C ILE A 132 -4.74 7.08 -11.90
N LEU A 133 -5.17 5.82 -11.95
CA LEU A 133 -4.65 4.78 -11.07
C LEU A 133 -3.27 4.33 -11.56
N LEU A 134 -2.27 4.36 -10.68
CA LEU A 134 -0.92 3.95 -11.02
C LEU A 134 -0.28 3.13 -9.91
N THR A 135 0.78 2.40 -10.26
CA THR A 135 1.55 1.59 -9.33
C THR A 135 3.03 1.96 -9.41
N VAL A 136 3.60 2.29 -8.26
CA VAL A 136 5.03 2.61 -8.12
C VAL A 136 5.73 1.58 -7.25
N LYS A 137 6.99 1.29 -7.58
CA LYS A 137 7.86 0.42 -6.78
C LYS A 137 9.00 1.24 -6.19
N GLY A 138 9.34 0.98 -4.94
CA GLY A 138 10.45 1.64 -4.26
C GLY A 138 10.71 1.10 -2.88
N THR A 139 11.79 1.58 -2.27
CA THR A 139 12.17 1.25 -0.90
C THR A 139 11.74 2.39 0.03
N VAL A 140 11.12 2.07 1.17
CA VAL A 140 10.74 3.06 2.17
C VAL A 140 11.99 3.62 2.84
N ILE A 141 12.24 4.92 2.70
CA ILE A 141 13.41 5.58 3.30
C ILE A 141 13.07 6.31 4.60
N ARG A 142 11.81 6.70 4.77
CA ARG A 142 11.35 7.41 5.96
C ARG A 142 9.89 7.08 6.23
N THR A 143 9.59 6.76 7.48
CA THR A 143 8.24 6.68 8.01
C THR A 143 7.99 7.90 8.88
N GLY A 144 6.92 8.64 8.60
CA GLY A 144 6.45 9.74 9.42
C GLY A 144 5.74 9.23 10.67
N ALA A 145 5.58 10.11 11.65
CA ALA A 145 4.74 9.85 12.81
C ALA A 145 3.28 9.70 12.38
N ILE A 146 2.57 8.79 13.05
CA ILE A 146 1.13 8.61 12.90
C ILE A 146 0.42 9.84 13.47
N LYS A 147 -0.55 10.35 12.74
CA LYS A 147 -1.37 11.52 13.10
C LYS A 147 -2.84 11.16 12.92
N MET A 148 -3.70 11.88 13.60
CA MET A 148 -5.14 11.82 13.39
C MET A 148 -5.57 13.04 12.57
N ILE A 149 -6.37 12.84 11.52
CA ILE A 149 -6.90 13.92 10.67
C ILE A 149 -8.42 13.85 10.60
N GLU A 150 -9.06 15.01 10.40
CA GLU A 150 -10.49 15.07 10.06
C GLU A 150 -10.68 14.53 8.64
N ARG A 151 -11.63 13.62 8.44
CA ARG A 151 -11.98 13.05 7.12
C ARG A 151 -13.38 13.45 6.68
N GLU A 152 -14.33 13.47 7.61
CA GLU A 152 -15.73 13.75 7.32
C GLU A 152 -16.26 14.75 8.34
N ARG A 153 -17.06 15.69 7.85
CA ARG A 153 -17.70 16.71 8.67
C ARG A 153 -19.08 17.04 8.13
N VAL A 154 -20.09 17.11 9.00
CA VAL A 154 -21.46 17.40 8.57
C VAL A 154 -21.79 18.88 8.74
N TYR A 155 -22.39 19.45 7.70
CA TYR A 155 -22.94 20.80 7.68
C TYR A 155 -24.44 20.77 7.44
N GLU A 156 -25.15 21.70 8.07
CA GLU A 156 -26.59 21.91 7.92
C GLU A 156 -26.85 23.23 7.21
N CYS A 157 -27.66 23.22 6.14
CA CYS A 157 -28.07 24.44 5.48
C CYS A 157 -29.05 25.23 6.36
N ARG A 158 -28.80 26.53 6.58
CA ARG A 158 -29.68 27.38 7.40
C ARG A 158 -31.05 27.62 6.80
N LYS A 159 -31.20 27.52 5.46
CA LYS A 159 -32.47 27.76 4.76
C LYS A 159 -33.39 26.53 4.76
N CYS A 160 -32.88 25.41 4.27
CA CYS A 160 -33.68 24.18 4.09
C CYS A 160 -33.48 23.14 5.19
N ARG A 161 -32.59 23.38 6.17
CA ARG A 161 -32.23 22.44 7.25
C ARG A 161 -31.66 21.10 6.75
N GLN A 162 -31.31 20.99 5.47
CA GLN A 162 -30.69 19.80 4.91
C GLN A 162 -29.26 19.66 5.43
N ARG A 163 -28.94 18.45 5.91
CA ARG A 163 -27.58 18.05 6.28
C ARG A 163 -26.86 17.43 5.08
N PHE A 164 -25.58 17.74 4.95
CA PHE A 164 -24.69 17.16 3.96
C PHE A 164 -23.28 17.01 4.52
N GLU A 165 -22.58 16.00 4.05
CA GLU A 165 -21.20 15.70 4.41
C GLU A 165 -20.24 16.51 3.54
N VAL A 166 -19.14 16.95 4.14
CA VAL A 166 -18.04 17.64 3.50
C VAL A 166 -16.74 16.96 3.90
N TRP A 167 -15.90 16.69 2.90
CA TRP A 167 -14.60 16.07 3.07
C TRP A 167 -13.51 17.14 2.98
N PRO A 168 -12.57 17.20 3.95
CA PRO A 168 -11.39 18.04 3.83
C PRO A 168 -10.52 17.63 2.65
N GLU A 169 -9.97 18.60 1.93
CA GLU A 169 -9.16 18.34 0.75
C GLU A 169 -7.69 18.18 1.12
N LEU A 170 -7.15 16.96 0.95
CA LEU A 170 -5.74 16.63 1.19
C LEU A 170 -4.78 17.55 0.42
N GLU A 171 -5.12 17.90 -0.83
CA GLU A 171 -4.31 18.79 -1.68
C GLU A 171 -4.14 20.19 -1.06
N SER A 172 -5.15 20.69 -0.36
CA SER A 172 -5.14 21.99 0.33
C SER A 172 -4.79 21.87 1.82
N GLY A 173 -4.06 20.82 2.22
CA GLY A 173 -3.61 20.63 3.60
C GLY A 173 -4.74 20.27 4.57
N ASN A 174 -5.70 19.46 4.12
CA ASN A 174 -6.93 19.12 4.85
C ASN A 174 -7.78 20.35 5.21
N ALA A 175 -7.79 21.35 4.33
CA ALA A 175 -8.72 22.47 4.43
C ALA A 175 -10.12 22.06 3.99
N ILE A 176 -11.13 22.51 4.73
CA ILE A 176 -12.54 22.31 4.38
C ILE A 176 -12.96 23.40 3.39
N LYS A 177 -13.40 23.00 2.19
CA LYS A 177 -14.02 23.90 1.21
C LYS A 177 -15.53 23.67 1.19
N LEU A 178 -16.28 24.65 1.68
CA LEU A 178 -17.73 24.60 1.64
C LEU A 178 -18.24 24.85 0.22
N PRO A 179 -19.32 24.16 -0.21
CA PRO A 179 -19.93 24.44 -1.50
C PRO A 179 -20.52 25.85 -1.53
N LEU A 180 -20.53 26.49 -2.71
CA LEU A 180 -21.10 27.84 -2.87
C LEU A 180 -22.62 27.86 -2.67
N PHE A 181 -23.29 26.75 -3.00
CA PHE A 181 -24.74 26.59 -2.92
C PHE A 181 -25.09 25.27 -2.24
N CYS A 182 -26.28 25.20 -1.65
CA CYS A 182 -26.76 23.99 -0.99
C CYS A 182 -26.80 22.82 -1.99
N PRO A 183 -26.22 21.64 -1.65
CA PRO A 183 -26.15 20.50 -2.56
C PRO A 183 -27.48 19.76 -2.73
N LEU A 184 -28.59 20.25 -2.16
CA LEU A 184 -29.91 19.64 -2.27
C LEU A 184 -30.36 19.65 -3.75
N ARG A 185 -30.23 18.50 -4.41
CA ARG A 185 -30.77 18.23 -5.76
C ARG A 185 -32.04 17.40 -5.63
N GLY A 186 -33.20 18.05 -5.71
CA GLY A 186 -34.53 17.44 -5.60
C GLY A 186 -35.61 18.36 -6.19
N SER A 187 -36.89 18.07 -5.93
CA SER A 187 -38.03 18.82 -6.54
C SER A 187 -38.10 20.29 -6.10
N LYS A 188 -37.40 20.69 -5.04
CA LYS A 188 -37.22 22.08 -4.61
C LYS A 188 -35.73 22.34 -4.48
N THR A 189 -35.15 23.05 -5.44
CA THR A 189 -33.77 23.54 -5.36
C THR A 189 -33.68 24.58 -4.25
N CYS A 190 -32.64 24.51 -3.43
CA CYS A 190 -32.41 25.48 -2.36
C CYS A 190 -31.21 26.36 -2.70
N ASP A 191 -31.44 27.67 -2.85
CA ASP A 191 -30.37 28.66 -3.07
C ASP A 191 -29.74 29.14 -1.75
N GLY A 192 -29.56 28.22 -0.80
CA GLY A 192 -28.92 28.50 0.48
C GLY A 192 -27.40 28.57 0.33
N THR A 193 -26.81 29.68 0.74
CA THR A 193 -25.34 29.90 0.73
C THR A 193 -24.73 29.92 2.14
N SER A 194 -25.57 29.83 3.18
CA SER A 194 -25.14 29.84 4.58
C SER A 194 -25.32 28.47 5.21
N PHE A 195 -24.22 27.95 5.77
CA PHE A 195 -24.14 26.63 6.37
C PHE A 195 -23.74 26.75 7.84
N GLN A 196 -24.33 25.90 8.67
CA GLN A 196 -24.01 25.77 10.08
C GLN A 196 -23.33 24.43 10.30
N PHE A 197 -22.22 24.44 11.01
CA PHE A 197 -21.56 23.21 11.44
C PHE A 197 -22.42 22.48 12.48
N VAL A 198 -22.60 21.17 12.30
CA VAL A 198 -23.25 20.31 13.29
C VAL A 198 -22.19 19.83 14.28
N PRO A 199 -22.24 20.22 15.57
CA PRO A 199 -21.28 19.74 16.57
C PRO A 199 -21.34 18.20 16.68
N ASP A 200 -20.22 17.59 17.04
CA ASP A 200 -20.05 16.13 17.22
C ASP A 200 -20.22 15.27 15.94
N SER A 201 -20.18 15.90 14.76
CA SER A 201 -20.26 15.20 13.46
C SER A 201 -18.91 14.93 12.80
N ILE A 202 -17.81 15.11 13.53
CA ILE A 202 -16.46 14.97 13.00
C ILE A 202 -16.06 13.49 13.07
N VAL A 203 -15.70 12.92 11.94
CA VAL A 203 -15.09 11.58 11.85
C VAL A 203 -13.60 11.75 11.58
N CYS A 204 -12.80 11.20 12.50
CA CYS A 204 -11.35 11.25 12.44
C CYS A 204 -10.79 9.94 11.89
N HIS A 205 -9.69 10.03 11.15
CA HIS A 205 -9.02 8.91 10.51
C HIS A 205 -7.52 8.94 10.81
N ASP A 206 -6.92 7.76 10.83
CA ASP A 206 -5.47 7.63 10.99
C ASP A 206 -4.77 8.04 9.69
N TYR A 207 -3.65 8.75 9.85
CA TYR A 207 -2.88 9.35 8.77
C TYR A 207 -1.40 9.17 9.00
N GLN A 208 -0.69 8.75 7.96
CA GLN A 208 0.76 8.64 7.99
C GLN A 208 1.37 9.03 6.64
N GLU A 209 2.40 9.86 6.68
CA GLU A 209 3.22 10.17 5.51
C GLU A 209 4.47 9.31 5.53
N ILE A 210 4.70 8.53 4.48
CA ILE A 210 5.96 7.84 4.24
C ILE A 210 6.67 8.47 3.04
N LYS A 211 7.96 8.20 2.91
CA LYS A 211 8.73 8.58 1.72
C LYS A 211 9.37 7.35 1.13
N ILE A 212 9.12 7.10 -0.15
CA ILE A 212 9.73 6.00 -0.88
C ILE A 212 10.77 6.53 -1.88
N GLN A 213 11.79 5.73 -2.14
CA GLN A 213 12.85 6.01 -3.10
C GLN A 213 12.92 4.92 -4.16
N GLU A 214 13.33 5.26 -5.38
CA GLU A 214 13.55 4.28 -6.43
C GLU A 214 14.61 3.25 -6.02
N CYS A 215 14.37 1.99 -6.38
CA CYS A 215 15.35 0.94 -6.16
C CYS A 215 16.60 1.18 -7.03
N MET A 216 17.77 1.30 -6.40
CA MET A 216 19.03 1.61 -7.10
C MET A 216 19.41 0.57 -8.16
N GLN A 217 18.94 -0.67 -8.01
CA GLN A 217 19.21 -1.77 -8.94
C GLN A 217 18.60 -1.55 -10.34
N VAL A 218 17.53 -0.75 -10.42
CA VAL A 218 16.78 -0.49 -11.65
C VAL A 218 17.26 0.80 -12.35
N LEU A 219 18.15 1.55 -11.71
CA LEU A 219 18.61 2.85 -12.20
C LEU A 219 19.83 2.72 -13.11
N GLU A 220 19.85 3.55 -14.15
CA GLU A 220 21.01 3.68 -15.04
C GLU A 220 22.20 4.23 -14.25
N VAL A 221 23.39 3.71 -14.56
CA VAL A 221 24.64 4.09 -13.88
C VAL A 221 24.85 5.60 -13.98
N GLY A 222 24.94 6.27 -12.84
CA GLY A 222 25.14 7.74 -12.75
C GLY A 222 23.86 8.56 -12.59
N SER A 223 22.67 7.94 -12.59
CA SER A 223 21.41 8.63 -12.28
C SER A 223 21.19 8.77 -10.78
N ILE A 224 20.62 9.91 -10.36
CA ILE A 224 20.30 10.18 -8.95
C ILE A 224 18.92 9.61 -8.63
N PRO A 225 18.78 8.69 -7.67
CA PRO A 225 17.50 8.10 -7.31
C PRO A 225 16.52 9.15 -6.79
N ARG A 226 15.34 9.24 -7.43
CA ARG A 226 14.28 10.15 -6.99
C ARG A 226 13.45 9.53 -5.88
N SER A 227 12.77 10.38 -5.13
CA SER A 227 11.90 9.98 -4.03
C SER A 227 10.61 10.78 -4.05
N ILE A 228 9.52 10.18 -3.58
CA ILE A 228 8.19 10.80 -3.55
C ILE A 228 7.50 10.49 -2.22
N PRO A 229 6.78 11.47 -1.62
CA PRO A 229 5.95 11.20 -0.45
C PRO A 229 4.70 10.39 -0.84
N ILE A 230 4.31 9.49 0.05
CA ILE A 230 3.10 8.67 -0.06
C ILE A 230 2.29 8.86 1.21
N ILE A 231 1.00 9.10 1.03
CA ILE A 231 0.01 9.21 2.10
C ILE A 231 -0.63 7.84 2.29
N LEU A 232 -0.55 7.33 3.53
CA LEU A 232 -1.25 6.16 4.01
C LEU A 232 -2.39 6.62 4.94
N MET A 233 -3.53 5.94 4.85
CA MET A 233 -4.71 6.22 5.67
C MET A 233 -5.27 4.92 6.24
N ASP A 234 -5.87 5.01 7.42
CA ASP A 234 -6.65 3.93 8.04
C ASP A 234 -5.88 2.60 8.17
N ASP A 235 -6.39 1.51 7.60
CA ASP A 235 -5.77 0.17 7.62
C ASP A 235 -4.39 0.08 6.98
N LEU A 236 -3.97 1.11 6.22
CA LEU A 236 -2.64 1.16 5.61
C LEU A 236 -1.58 1.79 6.54
N VAL A 237 -1.99 2.40 7.65
CA VAL A 237 -1.06 3.05 8.59
C VAL A 237 -0.26 2.01 9.36
N ASP A 238 1.03 2.28 9.57
CA ASP A 238 2.00 1.43 10.28
C ASP A 238 2.24 0.03 9.65
N VAL A 239 1.74 -0.20 8.42
CA VAL A 239 1.95 -1.47 7.69
C VAL A 239 3.40 -1.62 7.21
N VAL A 240 4.11 -0.52 6.98
CA VAL A 240 5.45 -0.53 6.38
C VAL A 240 6.48 0.16 7.26
N LYS A 241 7.71 -0.34 7.23
CA LYS A 241 8.85 0.18 8.00
C LYS A 241 9.92 0.73 7.07
N ALA A 242 10.77 1.61 7.60
CA ALA A 242 11.93 2.07 6.87
C ALA A 242 12.86 0.88 6.54
N GLY A 243 13.28 0.80 5.28
CA GLY A 243 14.02 -0.33 4.71
C GLY A 243 13.15 -1.34 3.96
N ASP A 244 11.82 -1.25 4.03
CA ASP A 244 10.96 -2.18 3.30
C ASP A 244 10.91 -1.87 1.80
N ASP A 245 11.03 -2.91 0.97
CA ASP A 245 10.73 -2.81 -0.47
C ASP A 245 9.23 -2.97 -0.68
N VAL A 246 8.60 -1.97 -1.27
CA VAL A 246 7.14 -1.87 -1.38
C VAL A 246 6.71 -1.59 -2.81
N ILE A 247 5.51 -2.07 -3.12
CA ILE A 247 4.76 -1.77 -4.33
C ILE A 247 3.49 -1.06 -3.88
N VAL A 248 3.33 0.18 -4.29
CA VAL A 248 2.19 1.02 -3.90
C VAL A 248 1.32 1.28 -5.11
N THR A 249 0.06 0.88 -5.03
CA THR A 249 -0.99 1.26 -5.98
C THR A 249 -1.74 2.45 -5.39
N GLY A 250 -1.91 3.51 -6.17
CA GLY A 250 -2.54 4.74 -5.70
C GLY A 250 -2.76 5.76 -6.80
N VAL A 251 -3.08 6.98 -6.39
CA VAL A 251 -3.38 8.09 -7.30
C VAL A 251 -2.35 9.19 -7.09
N LEU A 252 -1.74 9.65 -8.19
CA LEU A 252 -0.88 10.84 -8.15
C LEU A 252 -1.75 12.09 -7.97
N SER A 253 -1.45 12.80 -6.90
CA SER A 253 -2.04 14.08 -6.50
C SER A 253 -0.90 15.06 -6.22
N ALA A 254 -1.23 16.27 -5.80
CA ALA A 254 -0.24 17.24 -5.40
C ALA A 254 -0.76 18.12 -4.28
N LYS A 255 0.14 18.50 -3.37
CA LYS A 255 -0.14 19.44 -2.30
C LYS A 255 0.25 20.85 -2.75
N TRP A 256 -0.61 21.82 -2.45
CA TRP A 256 -0.27 23.23 -2.67
C TRP A 256 0.84 23.65 -1.71
N SER A 257 1.92 24.24 -2.25
CA SER A 257 2.89 24.95 -1.43
C SER A 257 2.20 26.15 -0.77
N SER A 258 2.65 26.53 0.42
CA SER A 258 2.02 27.61 1.20
C SER A 258 1.91 28.90 0.39
N ASP A 259 0.71 29.48 0.35
CA ASP A 259 0.38 30.73 -0.35
C ASP A 259 1.10 31.94 0.29
N LEU A 260 2.38 32.11 -0.03
CA LEU A 260 3.13 33.33 0.24
C LEU A 260 2.95 34.29 -0.95
N LYS A 261 2.60 35.56 -0.68
CA LYS A 261 2.53 36.60 -1.73
C LYS A 261 3.88 36.70 -2.46
N ASP A 262 3.83 36.79 -3.79
CA ASP A 262 4.99 36.78 -4.73
C ASP A 262 5.77 35.47 -4.86
N VAL A 263 5.26 34.35 -4.32
CA VAL A 263 5.84 33.01 -4.57
C VAL A 263 5.09 32.30 -5.69
N ARG A 264 5.83 31.67 -6.60
CA ARG A 264 5.29 30.81 -7.66
C ARG A 264 4.37 29.74 -7.04
N CYS A 265 3.19 29.53 -7.63
CA CYS A 265 2.25 28.50 -7.19
C CYS A 265 2.77 27.11 -7.57
N ASP A 266 3.74 26.62 -6.81
CA ASP A 266 4.31 25.30 -6.99
C ASP A 266 3.47 24.24 -6.28
N LEU A 267 3.35 23.09 -6.94
CA LEU A 267 2.59 21.93 -6.52
C LEU A 267 3.57 20.80 -6.23
N ASP A 268 3.61 20.35 -4.98
CA ASP A 268 4.48 19.25 -4.57
C ASP A 268 3.78 17.91 -4.85
N PRO A 269 4.35 17.03 -5.70
CA PRO A 269 3.70 15.77 -6.04
C PRO A 269 3.67 14.81 -4.86
N MET A 270 2.55 14.14 -4.67
CA MET A 270 2.34 13.12 -3.65
C MET A 270 1.46 12.00 -4.19
N ILE A 271 1.63 10.78 -3.68
CA ILE A 271 0.74 9.67 -4.03
C ILE A 271 -0.18 9.40 -2.84
N ILE A 272 -1.48 9.36 -3.10
CA ILE A 272 -2.46 8.87 -2.13
C ILE A 272 -2.57 7.37 -2.35
N ALA A 273 -2.12 6.58 -1.37
CA ALA A 273 -2.10 5.14 -1.50
C ALA A 273 -3.52 4.57 -1.41
N ASN A 274 -3.83 3.67 -2.35
CA ASN A 274 -5.00 2.82 -2.26
C ASN A 274 -4.66 1.45 -1.70
N HIS A 275 -3.50 0.90 -2.05
CA HIS A 275 -3.04 -0.40 -1.57
C HIS A 275 -1.51 -0.43 -1.51
N VAL A 276 -0.96 -1.09 -0.48
CA VAL A 276 0.49 -1.21 -0.28
C VAL A 276 0.83 -2.69 -0.10
N ARG A 277 1.71 -3.20 -0.97
CA ARG A 277 2.22 -4.56 -0.90
C ARG A 277 3.71 -4.55 -0.56
N ARG A 278 4.09 -5.24 0.51
CA ARG A 278 5.50 -5.49 0.84
C ARG A 278 6.04 -6.59 -0.05
N THR A 279 7.22 -6.38 -0.61
CA THR A 279 7.91 -7.39 -1.47
C THR A 279 8.94 -8.19 -0.67
N ASN A 280 9.24 -7.77 0.56
CA ASN A 280 10.19 -8.45 1.46
C ASN A 280 9.76 -9.89 1.80
N GLU A 281 8.44 -10.13 1.91
CA GLU A 281 7.85 -11.41 2.35
C GLU A 281 7.87 -12.52 1.28
N LEU A 282 8.02 -12.17 0.00
CA LEU A 282 8.15 -13.16 -1.09
C LEU A 282 9.45 -13.97 -1.00
N ARG A 283 10.38 -13.61 -0.12
CA ARG A 283 11.57 -14.44 0.18
C ARG A 283 11.30 -15.55 1.20
N SER A 284 10.20 -15.49 1.96
CA SER A 284 9.94 -16.41 3.09
C SER A 284 8.87 -17.47 2.83
N GLU A 285 8.00 -17.31 1.83
CA GLU A 285 6.91 -18.25 1.52
C GLU A 285 7.22 -19.21 0.36
N ILE A 286 8.42 -19.81 0.37
CA ILE A 286 8.67 -20.96 -0.49
C ILE A 286 8.25 -22.19 0.30
N GLU A 287 7.12 -22.81 -0.03
CA GLU A 287 6.77 -24.15 0.47
C GLU A 287 7.84 -25.13 -0.03
N ILE A 288 8.72 -25.56 0.88
CA ILE A 288 9.77 -26.52 0.58
C ILE A 288 9.16 -27.92 0.69
N PRO A 289 9.07 -28.69 -0.41
CA PRO A 289 8.48 -30.02 -0.35
C PRO A 289 9.31 -30.98 0.52
N ASP A 290 8.64 -31.90 1.21
CA ASP A 290 9.23 -32.76 2.26
C ASP A 290 10.34 -33.70 1.75
N ASP A 291 10.29 -34.06 0.47
CA ASP A 291 11.31 -34.85 -0.22
C ASP A 291 12.65 -34.11 -0.34
N ALA A 292 12.60 -32.81 -0.62
CA ALA A 292 13.76 -31.92 -0.65
C ALA A 292 14.40 -31.80 0.73
N ILE A 293 13.59 -31.71 1.79
CA ILE A 293 14.07 -31.68 3.19
C ILE A 293 14.79 -32.99 3.55
N LYS A 294 14.26 -34.14 3.11
CA LYS A 294 14.85 -35.47 3.40
C LYS A 294 16.20 -35.66 2.70
N SER A 295 16.33 -35.21 1.45
CA SER A 295 17.58 -35.22 0.69
C SER A 295 18.66 -34.30 1.30
N LEU A 296 18.23 -33.17 1.89
CA LEU A 296 19.13 -32.20 2.51
C LEU A 296 19.77 -32.70 3.81
N ARG A 297 19.14 -33.64 4.54
CA ARG A 297 19.62 -34.11 5.85
C ARG A 297 20.95 -34.87 5.81
N SER A 298 21.24 -35.62 4.75
CA SER A 298 22.45 -36.45 4.66
C SER A 298 23.60 -35.77 3.90
N SER A 299 23.30 -35.02 2.83
CA SER A 299 24.31 -34.42 1.94
C SER A 299 24.14 -32.91 1.70
N GLY A 300 23.16 -32.27 2.34
CA GLY A 300 22.79 -30.89 2.06
C GLY A 300 23.85 -29.86 2.39
N ARG A 301 24.73 -30.12 3.36
CA ARG A 301 25.81 -29.18 3.73
C ARG A 301 26.71 -28.85 2.53
N ASN A 302 27.16 -29.87 1.80
CA ASN A 302 28.06 -29.67 0.67
C ASN A 302 27.34 -29.00 -0.51
N VAL A 303 26.07 -29.34 -0.73
CA VAL A 303 25.21 -28.72 -1.76
C VAL A 303 25.00 -27.23 -1.47
N ILE A 304 24.69 -26.86 -0.22
CA ILE A 304 24.53 -25.47 0.20
C ILE A 304 25.83 -24.69 0.02
N LEU A 305 26.98 -25.27 0.40
CA LEU A 305 28.28 -24.62 0.25
C LEU A 305 28.70 -24.45 -1.21
N GLN A 306 28.29 -25.34 -2.10
CA GLN A 306 28.49 -25.19 -3.54
C GLN A 306 27.61 -24.07 -4.11
N GLY A 307 26.39 -23.91 -3.61
CA GLY A 307 25.48 -22.82 -4.02
C GLY A 307 25.94 -21.43 -3.56
N ILE A 308 26.70 -21.33 -2.47
CA ILE A 308 27.24 -20.05 -2.00
C ILE A 308 28.45 -19.67 -2.85
N CYS A 309 28.27 -18.64 -3.68
CA CYS A 309 29.30 -18.12 -4.60
C CYS A 309 29.87 -19.24 -5.50
N PRO A 310 29.09 -19.78 -6.45
CA PRO A 310 29.50 -20.91 -7.28
C PRO A 310 30.71 -20.58 -8.18
N GLN A 311 30.94 -19.30 -8.44
CA GLN A 311 32.05 -18.80 -9.27
C GLN A 311 33.42 -18.96 -8.60
N VAL A 312 33.47 -19.20 -7.29
CA VAL A 312 34.73 -19.39 -6.55
C VAL A 312 34.86 -20.87 -6.20
N PHE A 313 35.82 -21.54 -6.83
CA PHE A 313 36.12 -22.93 -6.55
C PHE A 313 36.89 -23.07 -5.22
N GLY A 314 36.49 -24.02 -4.36
CA GLY A 314 37.12 -24.25 -3.06
C GLY A 314 36.61 -23.36 -1.92
N LEU A 315 37.50 -23.04 -0.97
CA LEU A 315 37.22 -22.17 0.20
C LEU A 315 36.01 -22.59 1.06
N PHE A 316 35.72 -23.89 1.14
CA PHE A 316 34.54 -24.42 1.82
C PHE A 316 34.43 -23.98 3.29
N THR A 317 35.54 -23.83 4.01
CA THR A 317 35.51 -23.33 5.39
C THR A 317 35.09 -21.86 5.49
N VAL A 318 35.49 -21.02 4.52
CA VAL A 318 35.09 -19.61 4.47
C VAL A 318 33.62 -19.50 4.08
N LYS A 319 33.20 -20.24 3.05
CA LYS A 319 31.80 -20.33 2.65
C LYS A 319 30.90 -20.82 3.78
N LEU A 320 31.37 -21.80 4.57
CA LEU A 320 30.65 -22.30 5.74
C LEU A 320 30.55 -21.26 6.85
N ALA A 321 31.65 -20.57 7.15
CA ALA A 321 31.66 -19.49 8.11
C ALA A 321 30.68 -18.36 7.74
N VAL A 322 30.65 -17.98 6.46
CA VAL A 322 29.70 -16.99 5.93
C VAL A 322 28.26 -17.52 6.02
N ALA A 323 28.02 -18.77 5.62
CA ALA A 323 26.71 -19.41 5.70
C ALA A 323 26.15 -19.41 7.13
N LEU A 324 26.95 -19.83 8.11
CA LEU A 324 26.57 -19.83 9.52
C LEU A 324 26.34 -18.40 10.05
N THR A 325 27.08 -17.42 9.55
CA THR A 325 26.87 -16.01 9.94
C THR A 325 25.55 -15.47 9.39
N LEU A 326 25.17 -15.85 8.16
CA LEU A 326 23.92 -15.45 7.49
C LEU A 326 22.69 -16.11 8.13
N ILE A 327 22.77 -17.40 8.48
CA ILE A 327 21.71 -18.11 9.22
C ILE A 327 21.50 -17.48 10.61
N GLY A 328 22.52 -16.81 11.13
CA GLY A 328 22.45 -16.13 12.41
C GLY A 328 22.71 -17.09 13.57
N GLY A 329 22.13 -16.80 14.73
CA GLY A 329 22.27 -17.62 15.92
C GLY A 329 20.93 -17.79 16.61
N VAL A 330 20.79 -18.88 17.36
CA VAL A 330 19.60 -19.15 18.17
C VAL A 330 19.70 -18.37 19.47
N GLN A 331 18.61 -17.73 19.89
CA GLN A 331 18.55 -17.00 21.15
C GLN A 331 18.54 -18.01 22.31
N HIS A 332 19.57 -17.99 23.17
CA HIS A 332 19.58 -18.79 24.39
C HIS A 332 18.91 -17.99 25.52
N VAL A 333 17.96 -18.61 26.20
CA VAL A 333 17.31 -18.05 27.38
C VAL A 333 17.74 -18.90 28.56
N ASP A 334 18.40 -18.28 29.53
CA ASP A 334 18.83 -18.98 30.73
C ASP A 334 17.67 -19.25 31.68
N ALA A 335 17.87 -20.13 32.65
CA ALA A 335 16.85 -20.51 33.65
C ALA A 335 16.32 -19.32 34.47
N SER A 336 17.00 -18.17 34.46
CA SER A 336 16.59 -16.91 35.11
C SER A 336 15.76 -15.98 34.21
N GLY A 337 15.47 -16.37 32.95
CA GLY A 337 14.68 -15.58 32.01
C GLY A 337 15.44 -14.42 31.34
N THR A 338 16.71 -14.22 31.67
CA THR A 338 17.59 -13.26 30.99
C THR A 338 18.01 -13.81 29.62
N LYS A 339 17.88 -12.98 28.58
CA LYS A 339 18.30 -13.31 27.22
C LYS A 339 19.77 -12.95 27.04
N ASP A 340 20.61 -13.95 26.82
CA ASP A 340 22.05 -13.76 26.69
C ASP A 340 22.42 -13.41 25.23
N GLU A 341 22.38 -12.12 24.89
CA GLU A 341 22.77 -11.62 23.55
C GLU A 341 24.29 -11.61 23.31
N ASN A 342 25.09 -11.77 24.39
CA ASN A 342 26.54 -11.62 24.36
C ASN A 342 27.28 -12.80 23.70
N VAL A 343 26.79 -14.03 23.83
CA VAL A 343 27.49 -15.22 23.32
C VAL A 343 27.49 -15.24 21.78
N THR A 344 26.36 -14.87 21.17
CA THR A 344 26.19 -14.86 19.71
C THR A 344 27.07 -13.81 19.02
N SER A 345 27.27 -12.66 19.66
CA SER A 345 28.02 -11.52 19.11
C SER A 345 29.54 -11.76 19.12
N VAL A 346 30.07 -12.41 20.16
CA VAL A 346 31.51 -12.69 20.28
C VAL A 346 31.94 -13.75 19.27
N VAL A 347 31.16 -14.82 19.09
CA VAL A 347 31.44 -15.88 18.12
C VAL A 347 31.40 -15.34 16.68
N LYS A 348 30.39 -14.52 16.34
CA LYS A 348 30.30 -13.86 15.03
C LYS A 348 31.51 -12.98 14.73
N LYS A 349 31.93 -12.15 15.71
CA LYS A 349 33.09 -11.26 15.57
C LYS A 349 34.38 -12.06 15.38
N TYR A 350 34.55 -13.17 16.11
CA TYR A 350 35.72 -14.03 15.99
C TYR A 350 35.78 -14.75 14.63
N ILE A 351 34.65 -15.24 14.13
CA ILE A 351 34.54 -15.88 12.80
C ILE A 351 34.86 -14.87 11.69
N LEU A 352 34.25 -13.69 11.71
CA LEU A 352 34.50 -12.62 10.72
C LEU A 352 35.97 -12.16 10.70
N VAL A 353 36.59 -12.00 11.87
CA VAL A 353 38.02 -11.63 11.96
C VAL A 353 38.91 -12.74 11.41
N LYS A 354 38.57 -14.01 11.65
CA LYS A 354 39.36 -15.16 11.18
C LYS A 354 39.18 -15.41 9.69
N VAL A 355 37.97 -15.20 9.15
CA VAL A 355 37.69 -15.20 7.70
C VAL A 355 38.44 -14.07 7.01
N ARG A 356 38.39 -12.84 7.54
CA ARG A 356 39.13 -11.70 6.98
C ARG A 356 40.63 -11.95 6.95
N ARG A 357 41.22 -12.47 8.03
CA ARG A 357 42.66 -12.83 8.07
C ARG A 357 43.04 -13.95 7.09
N ARG A 358 42.13 -14.87 6.77
CA ARG A 358 42.38 -15.96 5.81
C ARG A 358 42.32 -15.46 4.37
N LEU A 359 41.30 -14.65 4.05
CA LEU A 359 41.20 -13.95 2.76
C LEU A 359 42.40 -13.02 2.53
N SER A 360 42.86 -12.28 3.55
CA SER A 360 44.06 -11.42 3.43
C SER A 360 45.37 -12.19 3.26
N ARG A 361 45.43 -13.48 3.59
CA ARG A 361 46.63 -14.32 3.38
C ARG A 361 46.64 -15.00 2.02
N GLU A 362 45.48 -15.23 1.42
CA GLU A 362 45.34 -15.85 0.09
C GLU A 362 45.28 -14.82 -1.05
N TYR A 363 45.15 -13.52 -0.76
CA TYR A 363 45.06 -12.43 -1.76
C TYR A 363 46.26 -11.47 -1.79
N ILE A 364 47.40 -11.83 -1.18
CA ILE A 364 48.66 -11.08 -1.37
C ILE A 364 49.56 -11.91 -2.28
N ASP A 365 49.30 -11.82 -3.59
CA ASP A 365 50.35 -11.73 -4.62
C ASP A 365 49.73 -11.21 -5.93
N PRO A 366 49.96 -9.93 -6.28
CA PRO A 366 49.72 -9.42 -7.63
C PRO A 366 51.06 -9.23 -8.34
N LYS A 367 51.83 -10.30 -8.56
CA LYS A 367 52.96 -10.33 -9.50
C LYS A 367 53.11 -11.74 -10.07
N ASP A 368 53.46 -11.79 -11.35
CA ASP A 368 53.62 -12.92 -12.27
C ASP A 368 52.31 -13.33 -12.99
N THR A 369 52.13 -13.18 -14.30
CA THR A 369 53.03 -12.77 -15.40
C THR A 369 52.13 -12.43 -16.60
N CYS A 370 52.48 -11.37 -17.32
CA CYS A 370 52.17 -11.29 -18.75
C CYS A 370 52.85 -12.48 -19.44
N GLU A 371 52.09 -13.24 -20.22
CA GLU A 371 52.40 -13.65 -21.60
C GLU A 371 51.11 -14.09 -22.29
#